data_AF-A0AAW2NWS6-F1
#
_entry.id   AF-A0AAW2NWS6-F1
#
_cell.length_a   1.000
_cell.length_b   1.000
_cell.length_c   1.000
_cell.angle_alpha   90.00
_cell.angle_beta   90.00
_cell.angle_gamma   90.00
#
_symmetry.space_group_name_H-M   'P 1'
#
loop_
_entity.id
_entity.type
_entity.pdbx_description
1 polymer ?
#
loop_
_entity_poly.entity_id
_entity_poly.type
_entity_poly.pdbx_seq_one_letter_code
_entity_poly.pdbx_strand_id
1 'polypeptide(L)'
;MQNLLTSFAGNPVMNWKHKDCAIYLVVALAMKKAGGSSVSTDLFDVESFFGSVIVPELQNKDLDGFPMLKAGALKFFTMFRNHISKPIAMALLPEVVHFLGSDSNVVHSYAASCIEKLLLVKDERGRARYAAADVSLFLLALMTSLFTALQKPESEEN
;
A
#
# COMPACT_ATOMS: atom_id res chain seq x y z
N MET A 1 6.16 21.53 -2.71
CA MET A 1 5.88 20.11 -3.06
C MET A 1 5.91 19.88 -4.58
N GLN A 2 5.34 20.78 -5.40
CA GLN A 2 5.39 20.70 -6.88
C GLN A 2 6.81 20.52 -7.46
N ASN A 3 7.81 21.28 -6.98
CA ASN A 3 9.19 21.19 -7.49
C ASN A 3 9.89 19.85 -7.17
N LEU A 4 9.47 19.15 -6.11
CA LEU A 4 9.97 17.80 -5.82
C LEU A 4 9.40 16.80 -6.83
N LEU A 5 8.09 16.89 -7.11
CA LEU A 5 7.38 16.05 -8.08
C LEU A 5 8.01 16.10 -9.49
N THR A 6 8.40 17.28 -9.95
CA THR A 6 9.01 17.47 -11.28
C THR A 6 10.45 16.96 -11.37
N SER A 7 11.21 16.99 -10.27
CA SER A 7 12.59 16.47 -10.24
C SER A 7 12.65 14.93 -10.24
N PHE A 8 11.53 14.26 -9.94
CA PHE A 8 11.45 12.79 -9.85
C PHE A 8 11.44 12.06 -11.20
N ALA A 9 11.02 12.72 -12.29
CA ALA A 9 10.87 12.08 -13.60
C ALA A 9 12.20 11.82 -14.34
N GLY A 10 13.31 12.41 -13.88
CA GLY A 10 14.57 12.39 -14.63
C GLY A 10 15.42 11.12 -14.46
N ASN A 11 15.35 10.41 -13.31
CA ASN A 11 16.19 9.22 -13.08
C ASN A 11 15.66 8.30 -11.95
N PRO A 12 14.85 7.26 -12.26
CA PRO A 12 14.19 6.41 -11.27
C PRO A 12 15.15 5.67 -10.33
N VAL A 13 16.31 5.24 -10.85
CA VAL A 13 17.29 4.42 -10.13
C VAL A 13 18.08 5.22 -9.08
N MET A 14 18.28 6.53 -9.31
CA MET A 14 18.96 7.41 -8.35
C MET A 14 17.98 8.08 -7.37
N ASN A 15 16.71 8.23 -7.75
CA ASN A 15 15.74 9.04 -7.01
C ASN A 15 14.74 8.25 -6.16
N TRP A 16 14.80 6.91 -6.13
CA TRP A 16 13.92 6.09 -5.28
C TRP A 16 13.99 6.49 -3.80
N LYS A 17 15.18 6.87 -3.29
CA LYS A 17 15.37 7.36 -1.92
C LYS A 17 14.63 8.66 -1.65
N HIS A 18 14.59 9.56 -2.64
CA HIS A 18 13.85 10.82 -2.51
C HIS A 18 12.34 10.59 -2.54
N LYS A 19 11.87 9.65 -3.37
CA LYS A 19 10.46 9.22 -3.38
C LYS A 19 10.06 8.56 -2.06
N ASP A 20 10.88 7.66 -1.54
CA ASP A 20 10.66 7.00 -0.25
C ASP A 20 10.61 8.02 0.90
N CYS A 21 11.54 8.98 0.90
CA CYS A 21 11.53 10.10 1.84
C CYS A 21 10.26 10.95 1.71
N ALA A 22 9.78 11.23 0.49
CA ALA A 22 8.54 11.96 0.27
C ALA A 22 7.32 11.20 0.82
N ILE A 23 7.23 9.90 0.56
CA ILE A 23 6.17 9.03 1.13
C ILE A 23 6.24 9.07 2.66
N TYR A 24 7.43 8.88 3.24
CA TYR A 24 7.64 8.93 4.69
C TYR A 24 7.21 10.26 5.29
N LEU A 25 7.60 11.38 4.67
CA LEU A 25 7.22 12.73 5.12
C LEU A 25 5.70 12.92 5.07
N VAL A 26 5.02 12.47 4.03
CA VAL A 26 3.56 12.57 3.93
C VAL A 26 2.88 11.72 5.01
N VAL A 27 3.34 10.49 5.23
CA VAL A 27 2.86 9.63 6.32
C VAL A 27 3.07 10.30 7.68
N ALA A 28 4.28 10.81 7.94
CA ALA A 28 4.62 11.49 9.20
C ALA A 28 3.82 12.77 9.42
N LEU A 29 3.60 13.58 8.37
CA LEU A 29 2.80 14.81 8.44
C LEU A 29 1.32 14.51 8.71
N ALA A 30 0.78 13.47 8.07
CA ALA A 30 -0.60 13.03 8.30
C ALA A 30 -0.80 12.50 9.74
N MET A 31 0.24 11.91 10.34
CA MET A 31 0.23 11.44 11.74
C MET A 31 0.43 12.58 12.75
N LYS A 32 1.26 13.59 12.46
CA LYS A 32 1.66 14.65 13.42
C LYS A 32 0.51 15.58 13.86
N LYS A 33 -0.61 15.62 13.14
CA LYS A 33 -1.80 16.39 13.53
C LYS A 33 -2.85 15.56 14.28
N ALA A 34 -2.55 14.30 14.60
CA ALA A 34 -3.41 13.40 15.36
C ALA A 34 -3.15 13.54 16.87
N GLY A 35 -3.65 14.62 17.47
CA GLY A 35 -3.93 14.67 18.93
C GLY A 35 -5.12 13.79 19.35
N GLY A 36 -5.72 13.09 18.38
CA GLY A 36 -6.73 12.06 18.51
C GLY A 36 -6.71 11.23 17.21
N SER A 37 -7.13 9.96 17.27
CA SER A 37 -6.96 8.90 16.26
C SER A 37 -7.53 9.12 14.84
N SER A 38 -7.73 10.37 14.40
CA SER A 38 -8.19 10.75 13.07
C SER A 38 -7.05 11.30 12.21
N VAL A 39 -6.82 10.68 11.05
CA VAL A 39 -5.94 11.19 10.00
C VAL A 39 -6.55 12.47 9.43
N SER A 40 -5.85 13.60 9.49
CA SER A 40 -6.31 14.87 8.91
C SER A 40 -5.87 14.94 7.45
N THR A 41 -6.84 14.96 6.53
CA THR A 41 -6.62 15.07 5.07
C THR A 41 -6.70 16.51 4.55
N ASP A 42 -6.83 17.50 5.43
CA ASP A 42 -7.04 18.91 5.05
C ASP A 42 -5.83 19.58 4.36
N LEU A 43 -4.67 18.92 4.37
CA LEU A 43 -3.41 19.50 3.89
C LEU A 43 -3.01 19.03 2.48
N PHE A 44 -3.60 17.96 1.97
CA PHE A 44 -3.32 17.44 0.64
C PHE A 44 -4.40 16.47 0.17
N ASP A 45 -4.65 16.41 -1.13
CA ASP A 45 -5.54 15.42 -1.74
C ASP A 45 -4.85 14.05 -1.70
N VAL A 46 -5.31 13.21 -0.76
CA VAL A 46 -4.80 11.85 -0.55
C VAL A 46 -5.02 10.99 -1.79
N GLU A 47 -6.15 11.10 -2.48
CA GLU A 47 -6.47 10.27 -3.63
C GLU A 47 -5.60 10.66 -4.83
N SER A 48 -5.34 11.95 -5.02
CA SER A 48 -4.40 12.46 -6.04
C SER A 48 -2.94 12.05 -5.77
N PHE A 49 -2.48 12.15 -4.52
CA PHE A 49 -1.14 11.68 -4.14
C PHE A 49 -1.01 10.17 -4.32
N PHE A 50 -2.06 9.43 -3.92
CA PHE A 50 -2.12 7.99 -4.08
C PHE A 50 -2.01 7.59 -5.56
N GLY A 51 -2.80 8.20 -6.44
CA GLY A 51 -2.77 7.93 -7.88
C GLY A 51 -1.45 8.29 -8.57
N SER A 52 -0.80 9.38 -8.15
CA SER A 52 0.42 9.88 -8.80
C SER A 52 1.72 9.26 -8.29
N VAL A 53 1.78 8.89 -7.01
CA VAL A 53 3.02 8.42 -6.36
C VAL A 53 2.93 6.96 -5.95
N ILE A 54 1.78 6.49 -5.46
CA ILE A 54 1.67 5.14 -4.86
C ILE A 54 1.30 4.09 -5.92
N VAL A 55 0.31 4.39 -6.77
CA VAL A 55 -0.14 3.46 -7.83
C VAL A 55 1.00 2.99 -8.75
N PRO A 56 1.89 3.85 -9.25
CA PRO A 56 3.00 3.40 -10.12
C PRO A 56 3.96 2.44 -9.43
N GLU A 57 4.17 2.60 -8.12
CA GLU A 57 5.06 1.74 -7.35
C GLU A 57 4.40 0.39 -7.04
N LEU A 58 3.07 0.37 -6.87
CA LEU A 58 2.31 -0.87 -6.70
C LEU A 58 2.17 -1.66 -8.01
N GLN A 59 2.08 -0.98 -9.16
CA GLN A 59 2.01 -1.63 -10.48
C GLN A 59 3.38 -2.06 -11.04
N ASN A 60 4.46 -1.78 -10.31
CA ASN A 60 5.79 -2.17 -10.73
C ASN A 60 5.99 -3.69 -10.57
N LYS A 61 6.12 -4.37 -11.72
CA LYS A 61 6.27 -5.83 -11.83
C LYS A 61 7.58 -6.39 -11.25
N ASP A 62 8.60 -5.56 -11.05
CA ASP A 62 9.87 -6.00 -10.48
C ASP A 62 9.74 -6.18 -8.97
N LEU A 63 9.23 -7.33 -8.50
CA LEU A 63 8.87 -7.64 -7.10
C LEU A 63 9.88 -7.17 -6.05
N ASP A 64 11.17 -7.40 -6.28
CA ASP A 64 12.23 -7.12 -5.32
C ASP A 64 13.01 -5.83 -5.65
N GLY A 65 12.61 -5.11 -6.70
CA GLY A 65 13.07 -3.76 -7.01
C GLY A 65 12.66 -2.75 -5.93
N PHE A 66 13.65 -2.12 -5.30
CA PHE A 66 13.47 -1.07 -4.28
C PHE A 66 12.50 -1.45 -3.14
N PRO A 67 12.81 -2.48 -2.33
CA PRO A 67 11.88 -3.05 -1.34
C PRO A 67 11.37 -2.04 -0.30
N MET A 68 12.21 -1.09 0.12
CA MET A 68 11.81 -0.02 1.04
C MET A 68 10.73 0.89 0.44
N LEU A 69 10.87 1.27 -0.83
CA LEU A 69 9.91 2.13 -1.52
C LEU A 69 8.54 1.43 -1.62
N LYS A 70 8.54 0.13 -1.91
CA LYS A 70 7.33 -0.69 -1.97
C LYS A 70 6.69 -0.88 -0.61
N ALA A 71 7.48 -1.16 0.42
CA ALA A 71 7.00 -1.21 1.80
C ALA A 71 6.38 0.13 2.21
N GLY A 72 7.00 1.25 1.84
CA GLY A 72 6.46 2.59 2.03
C GLY A 72 5.11 2.79 1.33
N ALA A 73 5.01 2.36 0.06
CA ALA A 73 3.77 2.42 -0.71
C ALA A 73 2.64 1.57 -0.09
N LEU A 74 2.94 0.33 0.33
CA LEU A 74 2.00 -0.57 1.00
C LEU A 74 1.56 -0.02 2.37
N LYS A 75 2.50 0.57 3.13
CA LYS A 75 2.20 1.24 4.41
C LYS A 75 1.29 2.43 4.21
N PHE A 76 1.55 3.26 3.19
CA PHE A 76 0.68 4.39 2.85
C PHE A 76 -0.72 3.88 2.51
N PHE A 77 -0.84 2.90 1.63
CA PHE A 77 -2.14 2.33 1.26
C PHE A 77 -2.91 1.83 2.49
N THR A 78 -2.23 1.07 3.37
CA THR A 78 -2.80 0.57 4.63
C THR A 78 -3.28 1.70 5.54
N MET A 79 -2.52 2.77 5.64
CA MET A 79 -2.83 3.89 6.53
C MET A 79 -4.05 4.69 6.03
N PHE A 80 -4.09 4.98 4.72
CA PHE A 80 -5.12 5.82 4.11
C PHE A 80 -6.30 5.03 3.51
N ARG A 81 -6.39 3.72 3.76
CA ARG A 81 -7.44 2.82 3.22
C ARG A 81 -8.88 3.32 3.33
N ASN A 82 -9.19 4.11 4.37
CA ASN A 82 -10.53 4.67 4.55
C ASN A 82 -10.84 5.80 3.55
N HIS A 83 -9.82 6.54 3.12
CA HIS A 83 -9.90 7.66 2.17
C HIS A 83 -9.81 7.22 0.71
N ILE A 84 -9.47 5.97 0.45
CA ILE A 84 -9.37 5.43 -0.90
C ILE A 84 -10.71 4.81 -1.29
N SER A 85 -11.20 5.19 -2.47
CA SER A 85 -12.46 4.70 -3.01
C SER A 85 -12.39 3.19 -3.29
N LYS A 86 -13.52 2.49 -3.05
CA LYS A 86 -13.62 1.03 -3.25
C LYS A 86 -13.14 0.58 -4.64
N PRO A 87 -13.51 1.25 -5.77
CA PRO A 87 -13.08 0.80 -7.10
C PRO A 87 -11.56 0.83 -7.27
N ILE A 88 -10.89 1.88 -6.77
CA ILE A 88 -9.43 2.01 -6.84
C ILE A 88 -8.76 0.93 -5.99
N ALA A 89 -9.23 0.73 -4.76
CA ALA A 89 -8.68 -0.28 -3.87
C ALA A 89 -8.80 -1.69 -4.46
N MET A 90 -9.95 -2.00 -5.07
CA MET A 90 -10.18 -3.28 -5.74
C MET A 90 -9.31 -3.48 -6.98
N ALA A 91 -9.05 -2.42 -7.74
CA ALA A 91 -8.18 -2.49 -8.92
C ALA A 91 -6.71 -2.79 -8.55
N LEU A 92 -6.27 -2.36 -7.36
CA LEU A 92 -4.90 -2.57 -6.89
C LEU A 92 -4.71 -3.83 -6.07
N LEU A 93 -5.80 -4.44 -5.57
CA LEU A 93 -5.73 -5.60 -4.71
C LEU A 93 -4.97 -6.79 -5.35
N PRO A 94 -5.10 -7.10 -6.65
CA PRO A 94 -4.27 -8.11 -7.31
C PRO A 94 -2.77 -7.79 -7.27
N GLU A 95 -2.39 -6.53 -7.39
CA GLU A 95 -0.99 -6.08 -7.30
C GLU A 95 -0.45 -6.26 -5.87
N VAL A 96 -1.27 -5.98 -4.85
CA VAL A 96 -0.89 -6.24 -3.45
C VAL A 96 -0.73 -7.74 -3.20
N VAL A 97 -1.60 -8.58 -3.77
CA VAL A 97 -1.46 -10.06 -3.71
C VAL A 97 -0.17 -10.53 -4.37
N HIS A 98 0.26 -9.88 -5.45
CA HIS A 98 1.52 -10.20 -6.11
C HIS A 98 2.73 -9.98 -5.18
N PHE A 99 2.73 -8.92 -4.37
CA PHE A 99 3.82 -8.62 -3.43
C PHE A 99 3.98 -9.64 -2.28
N LEU A 100 2.98 -10.48 -2.01
CA LEU A 100 3.14 -11.61 -1.09
C LEU A 100 4.21 -12.60 -1.57
N GLY A 101 4.49 -12.64 -2.88
CA GLY A 101 5.52 -13.49 -3.47
C GLY A 101 6.95 -12.97 -3.32
N SER A 102 7.16 -11.72 -2.86
CA SER A 102 8.50 -11.11 -2.77
C SER A 102 9.41 -11.86 -1.80
N ASP A 103 10.70 -11.92 -2.13
CA ASP A 103 11.74 -12.50 -1.27
C ASP A 103 12.14 -11.55 -0.13
N SER A 104 11.74 -10.28 -0.21
CA SER A 104 11.90 -9.33 0.89
C SER A 104 10.83 -9.52 1.96
N ASN A 105 11.26 -9.85 3.18
CA ASN A 105 10.36 -10.01 4.34
C ASN A 105 9.53 -8.77 4.62
N VAL A 106 10.14 -7.60 4.46
CA VAL A 106 9.45 -6.33 4.66
C VAL A 106 8.31 -6.18 3.64
N VAL A 107 8.57 -6.46 2.35
CA VAL A 107 7.55 -6.30 1.31
C VAL A 107 6.39 -7.26 1.51
N HIS A 108 6.65 -8.56 1.70
CA HIS A 108 5.56 -9.52 1.86
C HIS A 108 4.78 -9.31 3.18
N SER A 109 5.44 -8.90 4.27
CA SER A 109 4.75 -8.64 5.56
C SER A 109 3.85 -7.42 5.47
N TYR A 110 4.32 -6.34 4.85
CA TYR A 110 3.50 -5.16 4.60
C TYR A 110 2.37 -5.44 3.61
N ALA A 111 2.58 -6.31 2.61
CA ALA A 111 1.52 -6.72 1.69
C ALA A 111 0.43 -7.51 2.42
N ALA A 112 0.79 -8.50 3.25
CA ALA A 112 -0.14 -9.25 4.07
C ALA A 112 -0.95 -8.35 5.00
N SER A 113 -0.27 -7.45 5.72
CA SER A 113 -0.91 -6.46 6.60
C SER A 113 -1.86 -5.53 5.82
N CYS A 114 -1.46 -5.10 4.62
CA CYS A 114 -2.29 -4.26 3.77
C CYS A 114 -3.59 -4.95 3.38
N ILE A 115 -3.52 -6.20 2.92
CA ILE A 115 -4.69 -7.01 2.54
C ILE A 115 -5.61 -7.21 3.75
N GLU A 116 -5.05 -7.62 4.89
CA GLU A 116 -5.81 -7.82 6.13
C GLU A 116 -6.58 -6.55 6.52
N LYS A 117 -5.89 -5.40 6.62
CA LYS A 117 -6.51 -4.14 7.03
C LYS A 117 -7.50 -3.59 6.00
N LEU A 118 -7.29 -3.85 4.71
CA LEU A 118 -8.25 -3.52 3.66
C LEU A 118 -9.53 -4.31 3.83
N LEU A 119 -9.46 -5.64 3.96
CA LEU A 119 -10.65 -6.49 4.12
C LEU A 119 -11.45 -6.17 5.39
N LEU A 120 -10.82 -5.60 6.42
CA LEU A 120 -11.47 -5.14 7.64
C LEU A 120 -12.16 -3.75 7.54
N VAL A 121 -12.01 -3.03 6.42
CA VAL A 121 -12.65 -1.71 6.25
C VAL A 121 -14.16 -1.86 6.19
N LYS A 122 -14.85 -0.99 6.94
CA LYS A 122 -16.31 -0.90 6.98
C LYS A 122 -16.82 0.31 6.19
N ASP A 123 -18.04 0.20 5.65
CA ASP A 123 -18.80 1.32 5.09
C ASP A 123 -19.34 2.22 6.23
N GLU A 124 -19.93 3.36 5.86
CA GLU A 124 -20.53 4.30 6.82
C GLU A 124 -21.68 3.68 7.65
N ARG A 125 -22.22 2.55 7.20
CA ARG A 125 -23.28 1.78 7.88
C ARG A 125 -22.70 0.65 8.74
N GLY A 126 -21.39 0.57 8.91
CA GLY A 126 -20.71 -0.45 9.71
C GLY A 126 -20.65 -1.84 9.07
N ARG A 127 -21.02 -1.99 7.79
CA ARG A 127 -20.95 -3.25 7.05
C ARG A 127 -19.59 -3.37 6.37
N ALA A 128 -19.15 -4.60 6.07
CA ALA A 128 -17.91 -4.80 5.31
C ALA A 128 -17.96 -4.04 3.97
N ARG A 129 -16.95 -3.21 3.70
CA ARG A 129 -16.84 -2.46 2.43
C ARG A 129 -16.65 -3.40 1.24
N TYR A 130 -15.95 -4.51 1.48
CA TYR A 130 -15.66 -5.56 0.51
C TYR A 130 -16.55 -6.78 0.79
N ALA A 131 -17.37 -7.16 -0.19
CA ALA A 131 -18.26 -8.30 -0.09
C ALA A 131 -17.52 -9.60 -0.46
N ALA A 132 -18.05 -10.75 -0.05
CA ALA A 132 -17.48 -12.05 -0.40
C ALA A 132 -17.34 -12.23 -1.93
N ALA A 133 -18.30 -11.73 -2.71
CA ALA A 133 -18.26 -11.77 -4.17
C ALA A 133 -17.08 -10.97 -4.76
N ASP A 134 -16.71 -9.85 -4.11
CA ASP A 134 -15.58 -9.03 -4.53
C ASP A 134 -14.26 -9.79 -4.35
N VAL A 135 -14.11 -10.50 -3.22
CA VAL A 135 -12.90 -11.26 -2.87
C VAL A 135 -12.78 -12.57 -3.63
N SER A 136 -13.92 -13.19 -3.95
CA SER A 136 -13.98 -14.50 -4.63
C SER A 136 -13.21 -14.53 -5.94
N LEU A 137 -13.09 -13.40 -6.64
CA LEU A 137 -12.42 -13.28 -7.94
C LEU A 137 -10.90 -13.55 -7.88
N PHE A 138 -10.27 -13.35 -6.73
CA PHE A 138 -8.83 -13.54 -6.53
C PHE A 138 -8.51 -14.35 -5.26
N LEU A 139 -9.53 -14.93 -4.63
CA LEU A 139 -9.39 -15.71 -3.39
C LEU A 139 -8.40 -16.86 -3.54
N LEU A 140 -8.44 -17.58 -4.67
CA LEU A 140 -7.51 -18.69 -4.93
C LEU A 140 -6.07 -18.18 -4.98
N ALA A 141 -5.81 -17.13 -5.77
CA ALA A 141 -4.47 -16.55 -5.89
C ALA A 141 -3.98 -16.00 -4.55
N LEU A 142 -4.86 -15.33 -3.79
CA LEU A 142 -4.56 -14.84 -2.45
C LEU A 142 -4.15 -15.97 -1.50
N MET A 143 -4.95 -17.05 -1.44
CA MET A 143 -4.65 -18.20 -0.58
C MET A 143 -3.34 -18.87 -0.98
N THR A 144 -3.13 -19.14 -2.27
CA THR A 144 -1.88 -19.73 -2.76
C THR A 144 -0.68 -18.87 -2.41
N SER A 145 -0.76 -17.55 -2.62
CA SER A 145 0.32 -16.62 -2.28
C SER A 145 0.57 -16.54 -0.78
N LEU A 146 -0.47 -16.51 0.06
CA LEU A 146 -0.33 -16.50 1.52
C LEU A 146 0.31 -17.80 2.04
N PHE A 147 -0.16 -18.96 1.58
CA PHE A 147 0.44 -20.23 1.99
C PHE A 147 1.88 -20.37 1.52
N THR A 148 2.21 -19.83 0.34
CA THR A 148 3.59 -19.80 -0.15
C THR A 148 4.46 -18.85 0.67
N ALA A 149 3.94 -17.68 1.04
CA ALA A 149 4.64 -16.73 1.90
C ALA A 149 4.92 -17.32 3.29
N LEU A 150 3.96 -18.03 3.88
CA LEU A 150 4.10 -18.72 5.17
C LEU A 150 5.17 -19.83 5.15
N GLN A 151 5.49 -20.39 3.98
CA GLN A 151 6.54 -21.39 3.83
C GLN A 151 7.95 -20.78 3.72
N LYS A 152 8.08 -19.45 3.61
CA LYS A 152 9.39 -18.80 3.54
C LYS A 152 10.05 -18.78 4.94
N PRO A 153 11.36 -19.10 5.03
CA PRO A 153 12.08 -18.96 6.29
C PRO A 153 12.06 -17.49 6.75
N GLU A 154 11.90 -17.24 8.05
CA GLU A 154 11.69 -15.92 8.71
C GLU A 154 10.25 -15.35 8.73
N SER A 155 9.24 -16.03 8.17
CA SER A 155 7.82 -15.62 8.34
C SER A 155 7.16 -16.10 9.64
N GLU A 156 7.87 -16.87 10.48
CA GLU A 156 7.32 -17.43 11.74
C GLU A 156 7.31 -16.45 12.92
N GLU A 157 7.95 -15.26 12.82
CA GLU A 157 8.17 -14.36 13.97
C GLU A 157 7.49 -12.97 13.91
N ASN A 158 6.48 -12.75 13.04
CA ASN A 158 5.72 -11.48 13.00
C ASN A 158 4.24 -11.59 13.40
#